data_AF-A4HY09-F1
#
_entry.id   AF-A4HY09-F1
#
_cell.length_a   1.000
_cell.length_b   1.000
_cell.length_c   1.000
_cell.angle_alpha   90.00
_cell.angle_beta   90.00
_cell.angle_gamma   90.00
#
_symmetry.space_group_name_H-M   'P 1'
#
loop_
_entity.id
_entity.type
_entity.pdbx_description
1 polymer ?
#
loop_
_entity_poly.entity_id
_entity_poly.type
_entity_poly.pdbx_seq_one_letter_code
_entity_poly.pdbx_strand_id
1 'polypeptide(L)'
;MNPLMYLDKWNEKSKYDPEARAAERLLAAINGLNKRNSRRRESMTVQLSDEQRQEIVNRYASTRWYARLYAPFRGMTERRVRWGIRICNVVLLVLVSCLIVVIVVSYFKEMDAVAHLSPEDQRDYAYMVRGMRYSDIYKLGAEVLKKEDPLEALPPAVRLHMVIEACRQRKWHELDWDVELRRMHPASPLEEWDYLHLLYWGILQIGSLTGGGGVMFSDRVLDVREVRHGSAESAEERERFVEMGPTSLPARTQRTFF
;
A
#
# COMPACT_ATOMS: atom_id res chain seq x y z
N MET A 1 -7.68 -62.40 -2.04
CA MET A 1 -8.04 -63.46 -3.01
C MET A 1 -8.65 -62.79 -4.24
N ASN A 2 -8.16 -63.11 -5.44
CA ASN A 2 -8.58 -62.50 -6.69
C ASN A 2 -10.00 -62.99 -7.08
N PRO A 3 -11.01 -62.10 -7.23
CA PRO A 3 -12.37 -62.50 -7.59
C PRO A 3 -12.46 -63.21 -8.96
N LEU A 4 -11.48 -63.03 -9.83
CA LEU A 4 -11.41 -63.70 -11.13
C LEU A 4 -11.23 -65.23 -11.01
N MET A 5 -10.58 -65.73 -9.94
CA MET A 5 -10.45 -67.18 -9.73
C MET A 5 -11.78 -67.88 -9.49
N TYR A 6 -12.75 -67.20 -8.87
CA TYR A 6 -14.09 -67.75 -8.65
C TYR A 6 -14.89 -67.78 -9.96
N LEU A 7 -14.67 -66.82 -10.85
CA LEU A 7 -15.30 -66.79 -12.17
C LEU A 7 -14.81 -67.94 -13.06
N ASP A 8 -13.51 -68.24 -13.06
CA ASP A 8 -12.97 -69.36 -13.85
C ASP A 8 -13.54 -70.71 -13.39
N LYS A 9 -13.62 -70.95 -12.07
CA LYS A 9 -14.25 -72.16 -11.52
C LYS A 9 -15.76 -72.22 -11.81
N TRP A 10 -16.42 -71.08 -11.91
CA TRP A 10 -17.84 -71.02 -12.27
C TRP A 10 -18.06 -71.30 -13.76
N ASN A 11 -17.13 -70.88 -14.62
CA ASN A 11 -17.22 -71.08 -16.07
C ASN A 11 -17.11 -72.55 -16.47
N GLU A 12 -16.32 -73.35 -15.74
CA GLU A 12 -16.30 -74.80 -15.95
C GLU A 12 -17.62 -75.48 -15.53
N LYS A 13 -18.24 -75.04 -14.43
CA LYS A 13 -19.54 -75.57 -14.01
C LYS A 13 -20.69 -75.10 -14.92
N SER A 14 -20.62 -73.89 -15.47
CA SER A 14 -21.68 -73.33 -16.31
C SER A 14 -21.81 -74.03 -17.67
N LYS A 15 -20.80 -74.80 -18.10
CA LYS A 15 -20.88 -75.56 -19.36
C LYS A 15 -21.98 -76.61 -19.35
N TYR A 16 -22.31 -77.18 -18.19
CA TYR A 16 -23.33 -78.22 -18.04
C TYR A 16 -24.60 -77.75 -17.32
N ASP A 17 -24.58 -76.61 -16.65
CA ASP A 17 -25.71 -76.12 -15.84
C ASP A 17 -26.47 -74.95 -16.53
N PRO A 18 -27.75 -75.13 -16.93
CA PRO A 18 -28.53 -74.07 -17.55
C PRO A 18 -28.76 -72.85 -16.64
N GLU A 19 -28.85 -73.03 -15.31
CA GLU A 19 -29.07 -71.92 -14.38
C GLU A 19 -27.84 -71.01 -14.30
N ALA A 20 -26.65 -71.61 -14.28
CA ALA A 20 -25.38 -70.88 -14.29
C ALA A 20 -25.22 -70.03 -15.57
N ARG A 21 -25.65 -70.53 -16.73
CA ARG A 21 -25.68 -69.76 -17.98
C ARG A 21 -26.65 -68.58 -17.93
N ALA A 22 -27.80 -68.74 -17.28
CA ALA A 22 -28.75 -67.64 -17.10
C ALA A 22 -28.17 -66.54 -16.20
N ALA A 23 -27.53 -66.93 -15.08
CA ALA A 23 -26.85 -66.01 -14.18
C ALA A 23 -25.71 -65.24 -14.88
N GLU A 24 -24.92 -65.92 -15.70
CA GLU A 24 -23.81 -65.30 -16.45
C GLU A 24 -24.33 -64.27 -17.47
N ARG A 25 -25.41 -64.59 -18.20
CA ARG A 25 -26.06 -63.62 -19.11
C ARG A 25 -26.61 -62.40 -18.37
N LEU A 26 -27.18 -62.61 -17.18
CA LEU A 26 -27.71 -61.53 -16.36
C LEU A 26 -26.57 -60.63 -15.84
N LEU A 27 -25.46 -61.21 -15.38
CA LEU A 27 -24.27 -60.44 -14.99
C LEU A 27 -23.66 -59.67 -16.17
N ALA A 28 -23.61 -60.28 -17.36
CA ALA A 28 -23.16 -59.61 -18.57
C ALA A 28 -24.08 -58.44 -18.95
N ALA A 29 -25.40 -58.60 -18.80
CA ALA A 29 -26.38 -57.54 -19.03
C ALA A 29 -26.24 -56.38 -18.02
N ILE A 30 -26.06 -56.68 -16.73
CA ILE A 30 -25.81 -55.66 -15.69
C ILE A 30 -24.49 -54.92 -15.98
N ASN A 31 -23.42 -55.62 -16.32
CA ASN A 31 -22.15 -55.00 -16.68
C ASN A 31 -22.25 -54.14 -17.95
N GLY A 32 -23.05 -54.57 -18.93
CA GLY A 32 -23.38 -53.76 -20.11
C GLY A 32 -24.12 -52.47 -19.76
N LEU A 33 -25.11 -52.55 -18.87
CA LEU A 33 -25.82 -51.37 -18.35
C LEU A 33 -24.89 -50.43 -17.57
N ASN A 34 -24.02 -50.96 -16.71
CA ASN A 34 -23.06 -50.16 -15.96
C ASN A 34 -22.03 -49.46 -16.86
N LYS A 35 -21.51 -50.14 -17.89
CA LYS A 35 -20.64 -49.50 -18.91
C LYS A 35 -21.38 -48.38 -19.65
N ARG A 36 -22.66 -48.58 -19.97
CA ARG A 36 -23.49 -47.56 -20.62
C ARG A 36 -23.79 -46.37 -19.70
N ASN A 37 -23.94 -46.61 -18.40
CA ASN A 37 -24.10 -45.58 -17.38
C ASN A 37 -22.80 -44.83 -17.06
N SER A 38 -21.64 -45.49 -17.15
CA SER A 38 -20.34 -44.83 -17.00
C SER A 38 -20.11 -43.77 -18.08
N ARG A 39 -20.51 -44.03 -19.34
CA ARG A 39 -20.52 -43.01 -20.40
C ARG A 39 -21.48 -41.84 -20.13
N ARG A 40 -22.56 -42.05 -19.37
CA ARG A 40 -23.44 -40.95 -18.90
C ARG A 40 -22.81 -40.13 -17.77
N ARG A 41 -21.77 -40.65 -17.11
CA ARG A 41 -21.03 -39.95 -16.04
C ARG A 41 -19.77 -39.25 -16.54
N GLU A 42 -19.36 -39.44 -17.79
CA GLU A 42 -18.38 -38.54 -18.40
C GLU A 42 -18.99 -37.15 -18.38
N SER A 43 -18.36 -36.24 -17.64
CA SER A 43 -18.79 -34.84 -17.60
C SER A 43 -18.64 -34.28 -19.00
N MET A 44 -19.75 -34.30 -19.75
CA MET A 44 -19.86 -33.61 -21.01
C MET A 44 -19.65 -32.13 -20.69
N THR A 45 -18.43 -31.66 -20.92
CA THR A 45 -18.09 -30.24 -20.82
C THR A 45 -18.75 -29.55 -22.00
N VAL A 46 -20.03 -29.22 -21.82
CA VAL A 46 -20.77 -28.42 -22.79
C VAL A 46 -20.03 -27.10 -22.90
N GLN A 47 -19.35 -26.89 -24.03
CA GLN A 47 -18.73 -25.61 -24.35
C GLN A 47 -19.88 -24.65 -24.68
N LEU A 48 -20.41 -24.02 -23.64
CA LEU A 48 -21.39 -22.95 -23.77
C LEU A 48 -20.69 -21.76 -24.41
N SER A 49 -21.34 -21.18 -25.41
CA SER A 49 -20.96 -19.86 -25.93
C SER A 49 -21.07 -18.80 -24.84
N ASP A 50 -20.32 -17.70 -24.98
CA ASP A 50 -20.32 -16.59 -24.01
C ASP A 50 -21.75 -16.04 -23.79
N GLU A 51 -22.57 -16.01 -24.83
CA GLU A 51 -23.98 -15.58 -24.77
C GLU A 51 -24.82 -16.51 -23.89
N GLN A 52 -24.67 -17.83 -24.07
CA GLN A 52 -25.40 -18.82 -23.25
C GLN A 52 -24.96 -18.78 -21.78
N ARG A 53 -23.66 -18.58 -21.52
CA ARG A 53 -23.17 -18.39 -20.14
C ARG A 53 -23.80 -17.15 -19.51
N GLN A 54 -23.82 -16.04 -20.24
CA GLN A 54 -24.41 -14.79 -19.76
C GLN A 54 -25.92 -14.94 -19.51
N GLU A 55 -26.63 -15.67 -20.37
CA GLU A 55 -28.06 -15.94 -20.19
C GLU A 55 -28.33 -16.74 -18.91
N ILE A 56 -27.55 -17.80 -18.66
CA ILE A 56 -27.65 -18.61 -17.43
C ILE A 56 -27.40 -17.75 -16.19
N VAL A 57 -26.35 -16.90 -16.22
CA VAL A 57 -26.02 -15.98 -15.13
C VAL A 57 -27.13 -14.96 -14.91
N ASN A 58 -27.67 -14.36 -15.98
CA ASN A 58 -28.78 -13.41 -15.91
C ASN A 58 -30.03 -14.05 -15.31
N ARG A 59 -30.36 -15.28 -15.74
CA ARG A 59 -31.50 -16.03 -15.22
C ARG A 59 -31.32 -16.38 -13.74
N TYR A 60 -30.12 -16.80 -13.35
CA TYR A 60 -29.79 -17.05 -11.94
C TYR A 60 -29.82 -15.78 -11.09
N ALA A 61 -29.27 -14.67 -11.57
CA ALA A 61 -29.29 -13.41 -10.84
C ALA A 61 -30.72 -12.88 -10.67
N SER A 62 -31.62 -13.16 -11.63
CA SER A 62 -33.02 -12.72 -11.57
C SER A 62 -33.83 -13.40 -10.46
N THR A 63 -33.44 -14.60 -10.01
CA THR A 63 -34.12 -15.31 -8.92
C THR A 63 -33.60 -14.92 -7.54
N ARG A 64 -32.55 -14.10 -7.45
CA ARG A 64 -31.93 -13.67 -6.19
C ARG A 64 -32.43 -12.30 -5.77
N TRP A 65 -32.39 -12.03 -4.46
CA TRP A 65 -32.83 -10.76 -3.88
C TRP A 65 -32.06 -9.54 -4.44
N TYR A 66 -30.81 -9.73 -4.86
CA TYR A 66 -29.96 -8.69 -5.45
C TYR A 66 -30.21 -8.48 -6.96
N ALA A 67 -31.26 -9.08 -7.55
CA ALA A 67 -31.59 -8.93 -8.97
C ALA A 67 -31.68 -7.46 -9.41
N ARG A 68 -32.15 -6.57 -8.52
CA ARG A 68 -32.27 -5.13 -8.77
C ARG A 68 -30.92 -4.44 -8.85
N LEU A 69 -29.97 -4.82 -8.00
CA LEU A 69 -28.58 -4.33 -8.04
C LEU A 69 -27.83 -4.87 -9.26
N TYR A 70 -28.15 -6.09 -9.69
CA TYR A 70 -27.55 -6.71 -10.87
C TYR A 70 -28.13 -6.21 -12.20
N ALA A 71 -29.31 -5.60 -12.20
CA ALA A 71 -29.98 -5.10 -13.41
C ALA A 71 -29.08 -4.28 -14.36
N PRO A 72 -28.29 -3.28 -13.91
CA PRO A 72 -27.38 -2.53 -14.79
C PRO A 72 -26.23 -3.39 -15.35
N PHE A 73 -25.91 -4.52 -14.73
CA PHE A 73 -24.80 -5.39 -15.10
C PHE A 73 -25.21 -6.55 -16.03
N ARG A 74 -26.51 -6.72 -16.34
CA ARG A 74 -26.99 -7.85 -17.18
C ARG A 74 -26.35 -7.92 -18.57
N GLY A 75 -26.02 -6.75 -19.14
CA GLY A 75 -25.35 -6.63 -20.44
C GLY A 75 -23.83 -6.56 -20.37
N MET A 76 -23.22 -6.66 -19.17
CA MET A 76 -21.77 -6.67 -19.04
C MET A 76 -21.22 -8.04 -19.42
N THR A 77 -20.59 -8.11 -20.59
CA THR A 77 -19.84 -9.29 -21.03
C THR A 77 -18.59 -9.49 -20.17
N GLU A 78 -18.16 -10.74 -19.98
CA GLU A 78 -16.93 -11.08 -19.22
C GLU A 78 -15.70 -10.30 -19.70
N ARG A 79 -15.63 -10.03 -21.01
CA ARG A 79 -14.56 -9.22 -21.62
C ARG A 79 -14.59 -7.78 -21.08
N ARG A 80 -15.76 -7.14 -21.02
CA ARG A 80 -15.91 -5.78 -20.47
C ARG A 80 -15.58 -5.73 -18.98
N VAL A 81 -15.98 -6.74 -18.20
CA VAL A 81 -15.64 -6.81 -16.77
C VAL A 81 -14.13 -6.91 -16.57
N ARG A 82 -13.45 -7.80 -17.30
CA ARG A 82 -11.98 -7.93 -17.22
C ARG A 82 -11.25 -6.65 -17.62
N TRP A 83 -11.72 -5.97 -18.68
CA TRP A 83 -11.17 -4.67 -19.06
C TRP A 83 -11.47 -3.59 -18.01
N GLY A 84 -12.67 -3.57 -17.44
CA GLY A 84 -13.06 -2.66 -16.36
C GLY A 84 -12.19 -2.82 -15.12
N ILE A 85 -11.90 -4.06 -14.70
CA ILE A 85 -10.98 -4.34 -13.58
C ILE A 85 -9.57 -3.85 -13.91
N ARG A 86 -9.07 -4.10 -15.14
CA ARG A 86 -7.75 -3.59 -15.54
C ARG A 86 -7.67 -2.07 -15.51
N ILE A 87 -8.69 -1.39 -16.06
CA ILE A 87 -8.78 0.07 -16.03
C ILE A 87 -8.85 0.56 -14.58
N CYS A 88 -9.67 -0.08 -13.74
CA CYS A 88 -9.78 0.25 -12.31
C CYS A 88 -8.43 0.11 -11.61
N ASN A 89 -7.69 -0.97 -11.86
CA ASN A 89 -6.35 -1.16 -11.30
C ASN A 89 -5.37 -0.08 -11.77
N VAL A 90 -5.42 0.32 -13.04
CA VAL A 90 -4.58 1.40 -13.57
C VAL A 90 -4.94 2.73 -12.91
N VAL A 91 -6.24 3.06 -12.80
CA VAL A 91 -6.71 4.27 -12.12
C VAL A 91 -6.30 4.26 -10.64
N LEU A 92 -6.45 3.14 -9.96
CA LEU A 92 -6.02 2.97 -8.57
C LEU A 92 -4.51 3.20 -8.44
N LEU A 93 -3.71 2.65 -9.36
CA LEU A 93 -2.25 2.87 -9.37
C LEU A 93 -1.91 4.35 -9.54
N VAL A 94 -2.59 5.06 -10.44
CA VAL A 94 -2.42 6.51 -10.64
C VAL A 94 -2.83 7.30 -9.40
N LEU A 95 -3.92 6.92 -8.73
CA LEU A 95 -4.35 7.57 -7.48
C LEU A 95 -3.36 7.33 -6.36
N VAL A 96 -2.86 6.11 -6.21
CA VAL A 96 -1.84 5.76 -5.20
C VAL A 96 -0.53 6.49 -5.49
N SER A 97 -0.09 6.57 -6.75
CA SER A 97 1.13 7.31 -7.09
C SER A 97 0.99 8.80 -6.83
N CYS A 98 -0.15 9.42 -7.17
CA CYS A 98 -0.44 10.80 -6.85
C CYS A 98 -0.45 11.04 -5.32
N LEU A 99 -1.08 10.14 -4.55
CA LEU A 99 -1.10 10.20 -3.09
C LEU A 99 0.33 10.13 -2.51
N ILE A 100 1.18 9.23 -3.02
CA ILE A 100 2.58 9.14 -2.60
C ILE A 100 3.32 10.46 -2.88
N VAL A 101 3.12 11.06 -4.06
CA VAL A 101 3.72 12.37 -4.38
C VAL A 101 3.26 13.45 -3.40
N VAL A 102 1.97 13.51 -3.09
CA VAL A 102 1.43 14.47 -2.09
C VAL A 102 2.05 14.22 -0.72
N ILE A 103 2.16 12.96 -0.27
CA ILE A 103 2.80 12.60 1.00
C ILE A 103 4.25 13.07 1.05
N VAL A 104 5.01 12.81 -0.01
CA VAL A 104 6.43 13.20 -0.09
C VAL A 104 6.59 14.71 -0.10
N VAL A 105 5.77 15.44 -0.85
CA VAL A 105 5.77 16.92 -0.85
C VAL A 105 5.41 17.47 0.51
N SER A 106 4.40 16.91 1.18
CA SER A 106 4.02 17.31 2.54
C SER A 106 5.15 17.05 3.54
N TYR A 107 5.83 15.91 3.44
CA TYR A 107 7.00 15.60 4.26
C TYR A 107 8.11 16.64 4.07
N PHE A 108 8.46 16.98 2.81
CA PHE A 108 9.48 17.98 2.56
C PHE A 108 9.11 19.36 3.08
N LYS A 109 7.84 19.79 2.93
CA LYS A 109 7.37 21.05 3.49
C LYS A 109 7.49 21.10 5.02
N GLU A 110 7.14 20.00 5.69
CA GLU A 110 7.27 19.87 7.13
C GLU A 110 8.75 19.96 7.55
N MET A 111 9.62 19.19 6.89
CA MET A 111 11.05 19.21 7.15
C MET A 111 11.67 20.59 6.88
N ASP A 112 11.24 21.28 5.83
CA ASP A 112 11.67 22.65 5.52
C ASP A 112 11.26 23.61 6.63
N ALA A 113 10.04 23.52 7.15
CA ALA A 113 9.59 24.36 8.27
C ALA A 113 10.42 24.07 9.54
N VAL A 114 10.65 22.80 9.86
CA VAL A 114 11.45 22.37 11.02
C VAL A 114 12.91 22.81 10.90
N ALA A 115 13.49 22.74 9.70
CA ALA A 115 14.89 23.11 9.49
C ALA A 115 15.18 24.61 9.67
N HIS A 116 14.17 25.47 9.64
CA HIS A 116 14.31 26.90 9.96
C HIS A 116 14.13 27.21 11.44
N LEU A 117 13.76 26.23 12.26
CA LEU A 117 13.65 26.39 13.70
C LEU A 117 15.03 26.40 14.38
N SER A 118 15.08 26.93 15.59
CA SER A 118 16.25 26.83 16.44
C SER A 118 16.57 25.36 16.82
N PRO A 119 17.82 25.01 17.13
CA PRO A 119 18.17 23.64 17.54
C PRO A 119 17.45 23.15 18.81
N GLU A 120 17.01 24.07 19.67
CA GLU A 120 16.19 23.75 20.85
C GLU A 120 14.77 23.38 20.44
N ASP A 121 14.15 24.19 19.58
CA ASP A 121 12.81 23.92 19.05
C ASP A 121 12.75 22.63 18.25
N GLN A 122 13.78 22.33 17.45
CA GLN A 122 13.87 21.08 16.69
C GLN A 122 13.88 19.86 17.62
N ARG A 123 14.66 19.92 18.71
CA ARG A 123 14.76 18.82 19.69
C ARG A 123 13.43 18.61 20.41
N ASP A 124 12.81 19.68 20.88
CA ASP A 124 11.53 19.60 21.59
C ASP A 124 10.42 19.11 20.65
N TYR A 125 10.39 19.62 19.41
CA TYR A 125 9.45 19.18 18.40
C TYR A 125 9.59 17.69 18.10
N ALA A 126 10.82 17.22 17.84
CA ALA A 126 11.10 15.82 17.58
C ALA A 126 10.75 14.92 18.78
N TYR A 127 11.03 15.38 20.00
CA TYR A 127 10.67 14.66 21.22
C TYR A 127 9.14 14.50 21.37
N MET A 128 8.40 15.61 21.25
CA MET A 128 6.95 15.61 21.35
C MET A 128 6.30 14.79 20.24
N VAL A 129 6.70 14.97 18.99
CA VAL A 129 6.12 14.26 17.84
C VAL A 129 6.37 12.74 17.92
N ARG A 130 7.51 12.33 18.50
CA ARG A 130 7.85 10.91 18.66
C ARG A 130 7.09 10.26 19.81
N GLY A 131 6.87 10.98 20.91
CA GLY A 131 6.22 10.46 22.11
C GLY A 131 4.70 10.63 22.14
N MET A 132 4.17 11.69 21.54
CA MET A 132 2.76 12.07 21.60
C MET A 132 1.98 11.66 20.36
N ARG A 133 0.65 11.67 20.49
CA ARG A 133 -0.22 11.75 19.32
C ARG A 133 -0.15 13.14 18.70
N TYR A 134 0.23 13.19 17.44
CA TYR A 134 0.23 14.43 16.64
C TYR A 134 -1.12 15.16 16.65
N SER A 135 -2.24 14.45 16.82
CA SER A 135 -3.56 15.08 16.90
C SER A 135 -3.71 16.02 18.09
N ASP A 136 -3.05 15.76 19.22
CA ASP A 136 -3.07 16.64 20.39
C ASP A 136 -2.22 17.89 20.15
N ILE A 137 -1.06 17.71 19.51
CA ILE A 137 -0.20 18.82 19.06
C ILE A 137 -0.97 19.69 18.05
N TYR A 138 -1.66 19.06 17.09
CA TYR A 138 -2.43 19.73 16.07
C TYR A 138 -3.62 20.51 16.66
N LYS A 139 -4.37 19.93 17.62
CA LYS A 139 -5.48 20.62 18.29
C LYS A 139 -4.98 21.85 19.04
N LEU A 140 -3.90 21.72 19.81
CA LEU A 140 -3.28 22.86 20.50
C LEU A 140 -2.80 23.91 19.50
N GLY A 141 -2.12 23.47 18.44
CA GLY A 141 -1.62 24.37 17.41
C GLY A 141 -2.73 25.12 16.69
N ALA A 142 -3.86 24.46 16.38
CA ALA A 142 -5.02 25.09 15.78
C ALA A 142 -5.65 26.13 16.71
N GLU A 143 -5.73 25.86 18.02
CA GLU A 143 -6.22 26.83 19.02
C GLU A 143 -5.32 28.06 19.10
N VAL A 144 -3.99 27.86 19.16
CA VAL A 144 -2.99 28.94 19.23
C VAL A 144 -3.00 29.77 17.95
N LEU A 145 -2.94 29.12 16.78
CA LEU A 145 -2.89 29.81 15.50
C LEU A 145 -4.18 30.57 15.19
N LYS A 146 -5.35 30.04 15.60
CA LYS A 146 -6.60 30.78 15.47
C LYS A 146 -6.60 32.08 16.29
N LYS A 147 -5.86 32.12 17.40
CA LYS A 147 -5.77 33.29 18.28
C LYS A 147 -4.68 34.26 17.84
N GLU A 148 -3.49 33.77 17.57
CA GLU A 148 -2.29 34.58 17.32
C GLU A 148 -2.11 34.92 15.83
N ASP A 149 -2.55 34.07 14.90
CA ASP A 149 -2.45 34.29 13.45
C ASP A 149 -3.73 33.85 12.71
N PRO A 150 -4.87 34.53 12.96
CA PRO A 150 -6.15 34.17 12.34
C PRO A 150 -6.18 34.34 10.81
N LEU A 151 -5.24 35.12 10.25
CA LEU A 151 -5.14 35.39 8.81
C LEU A 151 -4.13 34.48 8.11
N GLU A 152 -3.47 33.57 8.84
CA GLU A 152 -2.43 32.68 8.34
C GLU A 152 -1.32 33.43 7.57
N ALA A 153 -0.99 34.64 8.01
CA ALA A 153 -0.06 35.53 7.35
C ALA A 153 1.40 35.20 7.69
N LEU A 154 1.63 34.51 8.82
CA LEU A 154 2.97 34.23 9.29
C LEU A 154 3.63 33.07 8.52
N PRO A 155 4.95 33.12 8.32
CA PRO A 155 5.69 32.01 7.72
C PRO A 155 5.51 30.70 8.51
N PRO A 156 5.56 29.53 7.84
CA PRO A 156 5.36 28.22 8.48
C PRO A 156 6.28 27.97 9.69
N ALA A 157 7.55 28.38 9.61
CA ALA A 157 8.50 28.21 10.71
C ALA A 157 8.11 29.00 11.97
N VAL A 158 7.61 30.22 11.80
CA VAL A 158 7.13 31.07 12.92
C VAL A 158 5.86 30.47 13.51
N ARG A 159 4.94 29.99 12.67
CA ARG A 159 3.74 29.27 13.11
C ARG A 159 4.10 28.04 13.94
N LEU A 160 5.07 27.26 13.50
CA LEU A 160 5.53 26.07 14.20
C LEU A 160 6.21 26.43 15.53
N HIS A 161 7.04 27.48 15.56
CA HIS A 161 7.65 27.98 16.79
C HIS A 161 6.60 28.38 17.84
N MET A 162 5.55 29.12 17.46
CA MET A 162 4.46 29.48 18.39
C MET A 162 3.74 28.26 18.97
N VAL A 163 3.54 27.21 18.16
CA VAL A 163 2.95 25.94 18.61
C VAL A 163 3.87 25.27 19.62
N ILE A 164 5.17 25.23 19.36
CA ILE A 164 6.18 24.66 20.28
C ILE A 164 6.22 25.44 21.59
N GLU A 165 6.18 26.77 21.56
CA GLU A 165 6.12 27.59 22.78
C GLU A 165 4.87 27.30 23.61
N ALA A 166 3.71 27.15 22.97
CA ALA A 166 2.48 26.77 23.66
C ALA A 166 2.58 25.35 24.27
N CYS A 167 3.22 24.41 23.58
CA CYS A 167 3.53 23.09 24.14
C CYS A 167 4.50 23.19 25.34
N ARG A 168 5.49 24.09 25.28
CA ARG A 168 6.43 24.34 26.38
C ARG A 168 5.73 24.92 27.61
N GLN A 169 4.77 25.82 27.43
CA GLN A 169 3.95 26.34 28.52
C GLN A 169 3.17 25.22 29.23
N ARG A 170 2.78 24.16 28.51
CA ARG A 170 2.17 22.94 29.08
C ARG A 170 3.18 21.91 29.58
N LYS A 171 4.48 22.21 29.50
CA LYS A 171 5.61 21.34 29.87
C LYS A 171 5.66 20.01 29.12
N TRP A 172 5.11 19.96 27.91
CA TRP A 172 5.04 18.74 27.12
C TRP A 172 6.41 18.19 26.67
N HIS A 173 7.42 19.05 26.61
CA HIS A 173 8.80 18.67 26.34
C HIS A 173 9.50 18.00 27.54
N GLU A 174 8.96 18.11 28.76
CA GLU A 174 9.54 17.54 29.99
C GLU A 174 8.84 16.24 30.43
N LEU A 175 7.64 15.96 29.89
CA LEU A 175 6.85 14.78 30.27
C LEU A 175 7.45 13.49 29.71
N ASP A 176 7.37 12.42 30.50
CA ASP A 176 7.64 11.06 30.02
C ASP A 176 6.42 10.53 29.27
N TRP A 177 6.48 10.62 27.94
CA TRP A 177 5.38 10.23 27.07
C TRP A 177 5.11 8.73 27.07
N ASP A 178 6.08 7.88 27.39
CA ASP A 178 5.83 6.44 27.44
C ASP A 178 4.83 6.07 28.55
N VAL A 179 4.80 6.87 29.63
CA VAL A 179 3.88 6.75 30.76
C VAL A 179 2.60 7.55 30.50
N GLU A 180 2.75 8.84 30.17
CA GLU A 180 1.60 9.74 30.09
C GLU A 180 0.71 9.45 28.88
N LEU A 181 1.27 8.96 27.76
CA LEU A 181 0.48 8.57 26.60
C LEU A 181 -0.53 7.48 26.93
N ARG A 182 -0.13 6.47 27.72
CA ARG A 182 -1.03 5.38 28.14
C ARG A 182 -2.13 5.87 29.08
N ARG A 183 -1.86 6.95 29.81
CA ARG A 183 -2.81 7.57 30.73
C ARG A 183 -3.82 8.45 29.99
N MET A 184 -3.36 9.26 29.04
CA MET A 184 -4.24 10.12 28.23
C MET A 184 -5.08 9.30 27.25
N HIS A 185 -4.46 8.30 26.63
CA HIS A 185 -5.02 7.52 25.55
C HIS A 185 -4.87 6.01 25.84
N PRO A 186 -5.84 5.41 26.55
CA PRO A 186 -5.77 4.00 26.92
C PRO A 186 -5.94 3.06 25.72
N ALA A 187 -6.57 3.53 24.64
CA ALA A 187 -6.77 2.76 23.42
C ALA A 187 -5.70 3.11 22.37
N SER A 188 -5.61 2.30 21.33
CA SER A 188 -4.71 2.58 20.20
C SER A 188 -5.25 3.70 19.32
N PRO A 189 -4.40 4.42 18.56
CA PRO A 189 -4.85 5.45 17.62
C PRO A 189 -5.83 4.92 16.57
N LEU A 190 -5.75 3.63 16.22
CA LEU A 190 -6.66 2.98 15.27
C LEU A 190 -8.05 2.74 15.87
N GLU A 191 -8.12 2.29 17.13
CA GLU A 191 -9.38 2.06 17.84
C GLU A 191 -10.13 3.37 18.08
N GLU A 192 -9.40 4.44 18.36
CA GLU A 192 -9.96 5.79 18.52
C GLU A 192 -10.21 6.51 17.20
N TRP A 193 -9.88 5.87 16.06
CA TRP A 193 -10.00 6.45 14.72
C TRP A 193 -9.29 7.81 14.58
N ASP A 194 -8.11 7.94 15.20
CA ASP A 194 -7.26 9.12 15.11
C ASP A 194 -6.52 9.17 13.77
N TYR A 195 -7.26 9.49 12.72
CA TYR A 195 -6.74 9.56 11.36
C TYR A 195 -5.64 10.62 11.20
N LEU A 196 -5.67 11.71 11.98
CA LEU A 196 -4.66 12.76 11.92
C LEU A 196 -3.30 12.22 12.34
N HIS A 197 -3.26 11.53 13.48
CA HIS A 197 -2.03 10.89 13.93
C HIS A 197 -1.56 9.80 12.97
N LEU A 198 -2.47 8.90 12.53
CA LEU A 198 -2.11 7.82 11.62
C LEU A 198 -1.57 8.32 10.28
N LEU A 199 -2.20 9.35 9.71
CA LEU A 199 -1.78 9.96 8.45
C LEU A 199 -0.44 10.67 8.61
N TYR A 200 -0.28 11.47 9.65
CA TYR A 200 0.98 12.17 9.92
C TYR A 200 2.14 11.18 10.16
N TRP A 201 1.90 10.13 10.95
CA TRP A 201 2.89 9.09 11.20
C TRP A 201 3.22 8.31 9.92
N GLY A 202 2.22 8.03 9.08
CA GLY A 202 2.42 7.46 7.75
C GLY A 202 3.26 8.34 6.84
N ILE A 203 3.02 9.66 6.85
CA ILE A 203 3.83 10.64 6.09
C ILE A 203 5.28 10.61 6.56
N LEU A 204 5.51 10.63 7.87
CA LEU A 204 6.84 10.56 8.44
C LEU A 204 7.56 9.26 8.07
N GLN A 205 6.87 8.10 8.12
CA GLN A 205 7.48 6.81 7.77
C GLN A 205 7.84 6.69 6.29
N ILE A 206 6.94 7.13 5.40
CA ILE A 206 7.23 7.15 3.95
C ILE A 206 8.34 8.18 3.65
N GLY A 207 8.30 9.33 4.31
CA GLY A 207 9.29 10.38 4.22
C GLY A 207 10.68 9.91 4.64
N SER A 208 10.81 9.25 5.80
CA SER A 208 12.09 8.73 6.28
C SER A 208 12.68 7.68 5.33
N LEU A 209 11.84 6.81 4.77
CA LEU A 209 12.26 5.82 3.77
C LEU A 209 12.79 6.50 2.49
N THR A 210 12.13 7.55 2.01
CA THR A 210 12.57 8.30 0.81
C THR A 210 13.79 9.17 1.07
N GLY A 211 13.98 9.66 2.30
CA GLY A 211 15.15 10.44 2.73
C GLY A 211 16.41 9.62 3.04
N GLY A 212 16.40 8.30 2.80
CA GLY A 212 17.56 7.42 3.01
C GLY A 212 17.53 6.57 4.29
N GLY A 213 16.36 6.41 4.92
CA GLY A 213 16.15 5.48 6.04
C GLY A 213 16.74 5.92 7.38
N GLY A 214 17.05 7.21 7.54
CA GLY A 214 17.55 7.77 8.80
C GLY A 214 16.49 7.79 9.90
N VAL A 215 16.94 7.94 11.16
CA VAL A 215 16.06 8.25 12.29
C VAL A 215 15.29 9.54 11.93
N MET A 216 13.98 9.54 12.19
CA MET A 216 13.12 10.73 12.00
C MET A 216 13.80 11.95 12.62
N PHE A 217 13.93 13.04 11.85
CA PHE A 217 14.58 14.29 12.29
C PHE A 217 16.06 14.13 12.71
N SER A 218 16.81 13.15 12.18
CA SER A 218 18.25 13.11 12.39
C SER A 218 18.96 14.28 11.68
N ASP A 219 20.09 14.74 12.24
CA ASP A 219 20.92 15.79 11.64
C ASP A 219 21.18 15.52 10.16
N ARG A 220 21.38 14.26 9.75
CA ARG A 220 21.56 13.84 8.35
C ARG A 220 20.39 14.23 7.43
N VAL A 221 19.15 14.12 7.89
CA VAL A 221 17.97 14.48 7.09
C VAL A 221 17.88 16.00 6.96
N LEU A 222 18.28 16.73 8.00
CA LEU A 222 18.42 18.18 7.97
C LEU A 222 19.60 18.61 7.07
N ASP A 223 20.67 17.80 7.00
CA ASP A 223 21.87 18.01 6.18
C ASP A 223 21.63 17.83 4.67
N VAL A 224 20.66 17.01 4.25
CA VAL A 224 20.26 16.91 2.83
C VAL A 224 19.87 18.30 2.27
N ARG A 225 19.43 19.21 3.15
CA ARG A 225 19.19 20.62 2.82
C ARG A 225 20.48 21.41 2.59
N GLU A 226 21.55 21.21 3.37
CA GLU A 226 22.86 21.83 3.07
C GLU A 226 23.36 21.41 1.69
N VAL A 227 23.14 20.14 1.30
CA VAL A 227 23.50 19.67 -0.04
C VAL A 227 22.62 20.29 -1.12
N ARG A 228 21.31 20.51 -0.86
CA ARG A 228 20.37 21.04 -1.86
C ARG A 228 20.40 22.57 -2.01
N HIS A 229 20.67 23.30 -0.93
CA HIS A 229 20.86 24.76 -0.98
C HIS A 229 22.29 25.16 -1.28
N GLY A 230 23.29 24.39 -0.84
CA GLY A 230 24.69 24.61 -1.23
C GLY A 230 24.94 24.33 -2.73
N SER A 231 24.10 23.52 -3.38
CA SER A 231 24.12 23.34 -4.83
C SER A 231 23.24 24.31 -5.60
N ALA A 232 22.36 25.05 -4.92
CA ALA A 232 21.69 26.20 -5.51
C ALA A 232 22.67 27.37 -5.45
N GLU A 233 23.68 27.33 -6.34
CA GLU A 233 24.65 28.40 -6.63
C GLU A 233 24.01 29.75 -6.29
N SER A 234 24.35 30.26 -5.12
CA SER A 234 23.83 31.54 -4.69
C SER A 234 24.19 32.56 -5.77
N ALA A 235 23.26 33.42 -6.16
CA ALA A 235 23.53 34.44 -7.17
C ALA A 235 24.79 35.28 -6.80
N GLU A 236 25.08 35.39 -5.51
CA GLU A 236 26.30 36.00 -4.97
C GLU A 236 27.59 35.22 -5.29
N GLU A 237 27.56 33.89 -5.41
CA GLU A 237 28.72 33.11 -5.87
C GLU A 237 28.95 33.28 -7.38
N ARG A 238 27.89 33.36 -8.19
CA ARG A 238 28.03 33.69 -9.62
C ARG A 238 28.65 35.07 -9.84
N GLU A 239 28.39 36.03 -8.96
CA GLU A 239 29.06 37.33 -9.01
C GLU A 239 30.52 37.31 -8.51
N ARG A 240 30.92 36.32 -7.69
CA ARG A 240 32.34 36.14 -7.32
C ARG A 240 33.17 35.45 -8.38
N PHE A 241 32.57 34.71 -9.30
CA PHE A 241 33.24 34.26 -10.52
C PHE A 241 33.34 35.41 -11.53
N VAL A 242 33.92 36.53 -11.08
CA VAL A 242 34.57 37.49 -11.98
C VAL A 242 35.67 36.73 -12.69
N GLU A 243 35.61 36.74 -14.03
CA GLU A 243 36.53 36.13 -14.97
C GLU A 243 38.00 36.32 -14.56
N MET A 244 38.54 35.41 -13.75
CA MET A 244 39.98 35.24 -13.62
C MET A 244 40.44 34.58 -14.91
N GLY A 245 40.74 35.42 -15.91
CA GLY A 245 41.38 35.02 -17.16
C GLY A 245 42.60 34.12 -16.90
N PRO A 246 42.98 33.27 -17.86
CA PRO A 246 43.83 32.11 -17.61
C PRO A 246 45.20 32.55 -17.12
N THR A 247 45.45 32.37 -15.82
CA THR A 247 46.77 32.46 -15.24
C THR A 247 47.61 31.35 -15.84
N SER A 248 48.51 31.76 -16.75
CA SER A 248 49.48 30.90 -17.42
C SER A 248 50.14 29.96 -16.42
N LEU A 249 49.99 28.65 -16.65
CA LEU A 249 50.63 27.60 -15.88
C LEU A 249 52.15 27.89 -15.76
N PRO A 250 52.75 27.76 -14.57
CA PRO A 250 54.14 28.11 -14.36
C PRO A 250 55.04 27.32 -15.31
N ALA A 251 55.93 28.04 -15.99
CA ALA A 251 56.89 27.50 -16.94
C ALA A 251 57.67 26.35 -16.30
N ARG A 252 57.52 25.16 -16.87
CA ARG A 252 58.17 23.93 -16.43
C ARG A 252 59.69 24.10 -16.52
N THR A 253 60.36 24.25 -15.38
CA THR A 253 61.82 24.29 -15.28
C THR A 253 62.38 22.98 -15.81
N GLN A 254 62.87 22.99 -17.06
CA GLN A 254 63.62 21.86 -17.61
C GLN A 254 64.90 21.70 -16.79
N ARG A 255 64.96 20.65 -15.97
CA ARG A 255 66.23 20.14 -15.42
C ARG A 255 67.04 19.63 -16.60
N THR A 256 68.05 20.38 -17.01
CA THR A 256 69.05 19.96 -17.99
C THR A 256 69.93 18.87 -17.37
N PHE A 257 70.01 17.72 -18.04
CA PHE A 257 70.94 16.66 -17.72
C PHE A 257 72.31 17.01 -18.30
N PHE A 258 73.15 17.67 -17.51
CA PHE A 258 74.61 17.63 -17.59
C PHE A 258 75.15 17.74 -16.16
#